data_AF-A0A5C4WBI4-F1
#
_entry.id   AF-A0A5C4WBI4-F1
#
_cell.length_a   1.000
_cell.length_b   1.000
_cell.length_c   1.000
_cell.angle_alpha   90.00
_cell.angle_beta   90.00
_cell.angle_gamma   90.00
#
_symmetry.space_group_name_H-M   'P 1'
#
loop_
_entity.id
_entity.type
_entity.pdbx_description
1 polymer ?
#
loop_
_entity_poly.entity_id
_entity_poly.type
_entity_poly.pdbx_seq_one_letter_code
_entity_poly.pdbx_strand_id
1 'polypeptide(L)'
;MSGTGYRTLLDCRRRSRYLRQHGFTVDQIAVILGLDHPATPLRLYRYAAGLTAAQTIEAFHQFAGTIGAGLRESRLYDYENWPQAGRRPSVSTLRLLARIYGTRPAHLLTAETLATYARHDQRILHEEG
;
A
#
# COMPACT_ATOMS: atom_id res chain seq x y z
N MET A 1 -5.50 9.29 16.39
CA MET A 1 -6.42 8.55 15.48
C MET A 1 -7.74 8.39 16.21
N SER A 2 -8.87 8.73 15.58
CA SER A 2 -10.19 8.42 16.13
C SER A 2 -10.35 6.90 16.31
N GLY A 3 -11.14 6.46 17.30
CA GLY A 3 -11.30 5.03 17.63
C GLY A 3 -11.74 4.16 16.45
N THR A 4 -12.43 4.73 15.46
CA THR A 4 -12.89 4.05 14.25
C THR A 4 -11.73 3.59 13.35
N GLY A 5 -10.73 4.43 13.09
CA GLY A 5 -9.64 4.08 12.17
C GLY A 5 -8.73 2.97 12.71
N TYR A 6 -8.51 2.95 14.03
CA TYR A 6 -7.75 1.88 14.68
C TYR A 6 -8.51 0.55 14.67
N ARG A 7 -9.84 0.58 14.86
CA ARG A 7 -10.69 -0.61 14.77
C ARG A 7 -10.68 -1.21 13.37
N THR A 8 -10.84 -0.39 12.33
CA THR A 8 -10.74 -0.84 10.93
C THR A 8 -9.41 -1.53 10.65
N LEU A 9 -8.29 -0.97 11.13
CA LEU A 9 -6.98 -1.60 10.99
C LEU A 9 -6.95 -3.01 11.61
N LEU A 10 -7.46 -3.17 12.83
CA LEU A 10 -7.46 -4.46 13.52
C LEU A 10 -8.34 -5.49 12.81
N ASP A 11 -9.51 -5.09 12.33
CA ASP A 11 -10.45 -5.96 11.62
C ASP A 11 -9.86 -6.42 10.28
N CYS A 12 -9.32 -5.48 9.49
CA CYS A 12 -8.62 -5.80 8.24
C CYS A 12 -7.45 -6.76 8.45
N ARG A 13 -6.65 -6.55 9.51
CA ARG A 13 -5.49 -7.43 9.81
C ARG A 13 -5.92 -8.84 10.24
N ARG A 14 -6.98 -8.95 11.04
CA ARG A 14 -7.53 -10.26 11.44
C ARG A 14 -8.01 -11.02 10.20
N ARG A 15 -8.78 -10.35 9.35
CA ARG A 15 -9.31 -10.93 8.11
C ARG A 15 -8.22 -11.29 7.12
N SER A 16 -7.22 -10.43 6.91
CA SER A 16 -6.10 -10.73 6.00
C SER A 16 -5.24 -11.89 6.48
N ARG A 17 -5.06 -12.06 7.80
CA ARG A 17 -4.40 -13.24 8.37
C ARG A 17 -5.20 -14.52 8.06
N TYR A 18 -6.51 -14.50 8.33
CA TYR A 18 -7.38 -15.64 8.07
C TYR A 18 -7.35 -16.05 6.59
N LEU A 19 -7.50 -15.10 5.67
CA LEU A 19 -7.49 -15.37 4.22
C LEU A 19 -6.14 -15.91 3.74
N ARG A 20 -5.00 -15.37 4.21
CA ARG A 20 -3.68 -15.91 3.86
C ARG A 20 -3.47 -17.34 4.33
N GLN A 21 -3.99 -17.69 5.52
CA GLN A 21 -3.94 -19.07 6.02
C GLN A 21 -4.76 -20.05 5.16
N HIS A 22 -5.71 -19.54 4.38
CA HIS A 22 -6.53 -20.31 3.43
C HIS A 22 -6.05 -20.19 1.98
N GLY A 23 -4.81 -19.72 1.75
CA GLY A 23 -4.18 -19.72 0.43
C GLY A 23 -4.53 -18.53 -0.48
N PHE A 24 -5.25 -17.52 0.02
CA PHE A 24 -5.53 -16.31 -0.76
C PHE A 24 -4.27 -15.46 -0.93
N THR A 25 -4.08 -14.91 -2.14
CA THR A 25 -2.98 -13.98 -2.44
C THR A 25 -3.25 -12.58 -1.88
N VAL A 26 -2.20 -11.77 -1.74
CA VAL A 26 -2.36 -10.37 -1.29
C VAL A 26 -3.28 -9.58 -2.22
N ASP A 27 -3.20 -9.81 -3.53
CA ASP A 27 -4.08 -9.17 -4.52
C ASP A 27 -5.56 -9.53 -4.28
N GLN A 28 -5.87 -10.81 -4.08
CA GLN A 28 -7.23 -11.26 -3.81
C GLN A 28 -7.76 -10.68 -2.48
N ILE A 29 -6.91 -10.63 -1.46
CA ILE A 29 -7.28 -10.09 -0.16
C ILE A 29 -7.53 -8.58 -0.24
N ALA A 30 -6.71 -7.83 -0.97
CA ALA A 30 -6.91 -6.40 -1.15
C ALA A 30 -8.26 -6.09 -1.81
N VAL A 31 -8.65 -6.88 -2.82
CA VAL A 31 -9.99 -6.81 -3.44
C VAL A 31 -11.09 -7.08 -2.41
N ILE A 32 -10.99 -8.18 -1.64
CA ILE A 32 -11.99 -8.53 -0.62
C ILE A 32 -12.13 -7.42 0.44
N LEU A 33 -11.01 -6.89 0.94
CA LEU A 33 -11.04 -5.81 1.93
C LEU A 33 -11.64 -4.52 1.36
N GLY A 34 -11.43 -4.24 0.07
CA GLY A 34 -11.99 -3.08 -0.61
C GLY A 34 -13.51 -3.12 -0.76
N LEU A 35 -14.15 -4.30 -0.66
CA LEU A 35 -15.61 -4.43 -0.66
C LEU A 35 -16.25 -3.89 0.63
N ASP A 36 -15.53 -4.00 1.75
CA ASP A 36 -16.06 -3.69 3.09
C ASP A 36 -15.54 -2.36 3.66
N HIS A 37 -14.45 -1.83 3.10
CA HIS A 37 -13.75 -0.68 3.66
C HIS A 37 -13.43 0.38 2.60
N PRO A 38 -13.95 1.62 2.74
CA PRO A 38 -13.60 2.72 1.86
C PRO A 38 -12.18 3.20 2.19
N ALA A 39 -11.19 2.65 1.48
CA ALA A 39 -9.79 3.03 1.59
C ALA A 39 -9.12 2.98 0.22
N THR A 40 -8.00 3.70 0.08
CA THR A 40 -7.22 3.68 -1.16
C THR A 40 -6.59 2.30 -1.38
N PRO A 41 -6.30 1.91 -2.64
CA PRO A 41 -5.64 0.65 -2.92
C PRO A 41 -4.32 0.51 -2.14
N LEU A 42 -3.47 1.55 -2.11
CA LEU A 42 -2.21 1.52 -1.36
C LEU A 42 -2.40 1.13 0.11
N ARG A 43 -3.41 1.67 0.79
CA ARG A 43 -3.74 1.33 2.18
C ARG A 43 -4.28 -0.09 2.30
N LEU A 44 -5.18 -0.51 1.41
CA LEU A 44 -5.77 -1.85 1.40
C LEU A 44 -4.69 -2.93 1.20
N TYR A 45 -3.72 -2.68 0.33
CA TYR A 45 -2.60 -3.59 0.09
C TYR A 45 -1.69 -3.75 1.31
N ARG A 46 -1.43 -2.67 2.06
CA ARG A 46 -0.72 -2.80 3.35
C ARG A 46 -1.51 -3.67 4.34
N TYR A 47 -2.83 -3.50 4.39
CA TYR A 47 -3.69 -4.31 5.25
C TYR A 47 -3.75 -5.78 4.82
N ALA A 48 -3.80 -6.03 3.51
CA ALA A 48 -3.77 -7.35 2.90
C ALA A 48 -2.45 -8.08 3.20
N ALA A 49 -1.31 -7.39 3.14
CA ALA A 49 -0.02 -7.90 3.60
C ALA A 49 0.05 -8.10 5.14
N GLY A 50 -0.90 -7.51 5.87
CA GLY A 50 -1.03 -7.61 7.33
C GLY A 50 -0.01 -6.77 8.10
N LEU A 51 0.53 -5.73 7.47
CA LEU A 51 1.60 -4.89 8.01
C LEU A 51 1.06 -3.65 8.74
N THR A 52 1.70 -3.28 9.84
CA THR A 52 1.55 -1.93 10.41
C THR A 52 2.32 -0.90 9.57
N ALA A 53 2.07 0.38 9.82
CA ALA A 53 2.87 1.44 9.23
C ALA A 53 4.34 1.32 9.66
N ALA A 54 4.60 1.07 10.95
CA ALA A 54 5.95 0.84 11.46
C ALA A 54 6.67 -0.33 10.75
N GLN A 55 6.01 -1.49 10.60
CA GLN A 55 6.57 -2.64 9.89
C GLN A 55 6.84 -2.34 8.41
N THR A 56 5.97 -1.55 7.78
CA THR A 56 6.17 -1.10 6.38
C THR A 56 7.41 -0.22 6.27
N ILE A 57 7.58 0.72 7.19
CA ILE A 57 8.72 1.64 7.20
C ILE A 57 10.03 0.90 7.43
N GLU A 58 10.03 -0.03 8.38
CA GLU A 58 11.19 -0.88 8.66
C GLU A 58 11.60 -1.66 7.41
N ALA A 59 10.66 -2.35 6.76
CA ALA A 59 10.91 -3.04 5.50
C ALA A 59 11.37 -2.08 4.39
N PHE A 60 10.80 -0.88 4.31
CA PHE A 60 11.19 0.14 3.34
C PHE A 60 12.65 0.57 3.52
N HIS A 61 13.08 0.85 4.75
CA HIS A 61 14.47 1.24 5.02
C HIS A 61 15.43 0.09 4.72
N GLN A 62 15.05 -1.15 5.03
CA GLN A 62 15.84 -2.34 4.69
C GLN A 62 16.06 -2.48 3.18
N PHE A 63 15.01 -2.33 2.36
CA PHE A 63 15.15 -2.44 0.90
C PHE A 63 15.79 -1.21 0.25
N ALA A 64 15.56 0.00 0.79
CA ALA A 64 16.12 1.23 0.23
C ALA A 64 17.63 1.39 0.51
N GLY A 65 18.18 0.64 1.48
CA GLY A 65 19.57 0.80 1.90
C GLY A 65 19.87 2.17 2.53
N THR A 66 18.84 2.93 2.94
CA THR A 66 18.99 4.28 3.46
C THR A 66 19.04 4.28 4.99
N ILE A 67 20.10 4.85 5.58
CA ILE A 67 20.18 5.18 7.01
C ILE A 67 19.83 6.67 7.17
N GLY A 68 18.69 7.00 7.79
CA GLY A 68 18.36 8.38 8.18
C GLY A 68 17.15 9.00 7.47
N ALA A 69 17.31 9.52 6.23
CA ALA A 69 16.28 10.26 5.50
C ALA A 69 15.20 9.37 4.82
N GLY A 70 14.88 8.25 5.46
CA GLY A 70 13.93 7.27 4.93
C GLY A 70 12.47 7.69 5.07
N LEU A 71 11.58 6.85 4.52
CA LEU A 71 10.14 7.00 4.64
C LEU A 71 9.72 7.15 6.12
N ARG A 72 8.96 8.18 6.46
CA ARG A 72 8.36 8.37 7.79
C ARG A 72 6.90 7.92 7.80
N GLU A 73 6.36 7.61 8.98
CA GLU A 73 4.97 7.18 9.12
C GLU A 73 3.98 8.23 8.63
N SER A 74 4.19 9.51 8.96
CA SER A 74 3.38 10.60 8.43
C SER A 74 3.38 10.64 6.90
N ARG A 75 4.53 10.38 6.27
CA ARG A 75 4.66 10.38 4.81
C ARG A 75 4.00 9.16 4.18
N LEU A 76 4.06 7.99 4.82
CA LEU A 76 3.28 6.83 4.39
C LEU A 76 1.78 7.13 4.46
N TYR A 77 1.28 7.76 5.52
CA TYR A 77 -0.12 8.17 5.59
C TYR A 77 -0.49 9.23 4.55
N ASP A 78 0.40 10.19 4.26
CA ASP A 78 0.20 11.14 3.15
C ASP A 78 -0.01 10.41 1.83
N TYR A 79 0.77 9.37 1.56
CA TYR A 79 0.66 8.54 0.36
C TYR A 79 -0.64 7.72 0.34
N GLU A 80 -1.02 7.13 1.48
CA GLU A 80 -2.24 6.35 1.60
C GLU A 80 -3.53 7.17 1.49
N ASN A 81 -3.49 8.47 1.74
CA ASN A 81 -4.68 9.32 1.64
C ASN A 81 -4.82 9.97 0.25
N TRP A 82 -3.78 9.91 -0.58
CA TRP A 82 -3.82 10.45 -1.93
C TRP A 82 -4.69 9.55 -2.82
N PRO A 83 -5.58 10.10 -3.68
CA PRO A 83 -5.62 11.48 -4.17
C PRO A 83 -6.51 12.44 -3.36
N GLN A 84 -7.30 11.94 -2.41
CA GLN A 84 -8.27 12.75 -1.68
C GLN A 84 -7.61 13.75 -0.72
N ALA A 85 -6.47 13.37 -0.14
CA ALA A 85 -5.65 14.22 0.70
C ALA A 85 -4.18 13.78 0.66
N GLY A 86 -3.28 14.49 1.33
CA GLY A 86 -1.88 14.07 1.44
C GLY A 86 -1.06 14.34 0.18
N ARG A 87 -0.14 13.42 -0.15
CA ARG A 87 0.87 13.64 -1.19
C ARG A 87 0.89 12.50 -2.19
N ARG A 88 1.17 12.84 -3.43
CA ARG A 88 1.37 11.86 -4.49
C ARG A 88 2.65 11.03 -4.26
N PRO A 89 2.58 9.69 -4.29
CA PRO A 89 3.77 8.83 -4.23
C PRO A 89 4.62 8.93 -5.50
N SER A 90 5.95 8.85 -5.38
CA SER A 90 6.82 8.71 -6.56
C SER A 90 6.74 7.30 -7.14
N VAL A 91 7.12 7.13 -8.41
CA VAL A 91 7.21 5.80 -9.06
C VAL A 91 8.17 4.88 -8.28
N SER A 92 9.32 5.38 -7.85
CA SER A 92 10.28 4.62 -7.04
C SER A 92 9.69 4.15 -5.71
N THR A 93 8.90 5.01 -5.04
CA THR A 93 8.20 4.66 -3.80
C THR A 93 7.17 3.56 -4.05
N LEU A 94 6.37 3.68 -5.11
CA LEU A 94 5.36 2.68 -5.45
C LEU A 94 5.99 1.32 -5.77
N ARG A 95 7.11 1.29 -6.50
CA ARG A 95 7.85 0.05 -6.77
C ARG A 95 8.33 -0.63 -5.50
N LEU A 96 8.88 0.15 -4.57
CA LEU A 96 9.39 -0.40 -3.31
C LEU A 96 8.26 -0.92 -2.41
N LEU A 97 7.17 -0.16 -2.29
CA LEU A 97 5.98 -0.58 -1.54
C LEU A 97 5.34 -1.83 -2.15
N ALA A 98 5.27 -1.92 -3.47
CA ALA A 98 4.72 -3.08 -4.17
C ALA A 98 5.54 -4.35 -3.87
N ARG A 99 6.87 -4.22 -3.85
CA ARG A 99 7.78 -5.30 -3.43
C ARG A 99 7.56 -5.72 -1.97
N ILE A 100 7.40 -4.76 -1.06
CA ILE A 100 7.12 -5.01 0.36
C ILE A 100 5.78 -5.74 0.54
N TYR A 101 4.77 -5.36 -0.25
CA TYR A 101 3.43 -5.94 -0.15
C TYR A 101 3.27 -7.23 -0.97
N GLY A 102 4.22 -7.56 -1.85
CA GLY A 102 4.13 -8.73 -2.73
C GLY A 102 3.09 -8.56 -3.83
N THR A 103 3.03 -7.39 -4.47
CA THR A 103 2.11 -7.05 -5.56
C THR A 103 2.82 -6.26 -6.66
N ARG A 104 2.09 -5.86 -7.70
CA ARG A 104 2.58 -4.96 -8.78
C ARG A 104 2.35 -3.49 -8.42
N PRO A 105 3.23 -2.56 -8.86
CA PRO A 105 3.08 -1.13 -8.54
C PRO A 105 1.75 -0.53 -9.01
N ALA A 106 1.27 -0.92 -10.20
CA ALA A 106 -0.01 -0.46 -10.72
C ALA A 106 -1.21 -0.82 -9.83
N HIS A 107 -1.16 -1.93 -9.06
CA HIS A 107 -2.25 -2.32 -8.17
C HIS A 107 -2.39 -1.42 -6.93
N LEU A 108 -1.34 -0.65 -6.59
CA LEU A 108 -1.39 0.31 -5.48
C LEU A 108 -2.15 1.60 -5.84
N LEU A 109 -2.61 1.72 -7.08
CA LEU A 109 -3.29 2.88 -7.64
C LEU A 109 -4.64 2.47 -8.22
N THR A 110 -5.58 3.41 -8.25
CA THR A 110 -6.78 3.28 -9.10
C THR A 110 -6.42 3.62 -10.55
N ALA A 111 -7.27 3.25 -11.51
CA ALA A 111 -7.05 3.58 -12.92
C ALA A 111 -6.93 5.10 -13.15
N GLU A 112 -7.76 5.89 -12.45
CA GLU A 112 -7.78 7.36 -12.56
C GLU A 112 -6.48 7.95 -12.02
N THR A 113 -6.01 7.46 -10.87
CA THR A 113 -4.77 7.96 -10.26
C THR A 113 -3.54 7.54 -11.03
N LEU A 114 -3.51 6.33 -11.57
CA LEU A 114 -2.46 5.87 -12.48
C LEU A 114 -2.40 6.74 -13.75
N ALA A 115 -3.55 7.13 -14.31
CA ALA A 115 -3.61 7.99 -15.48
C ALA A 115 -3.00 9.39 -15.27
N THR A 116 -2.86 9.85 -14.01
CA THR A 116 -2.19 11.12 -13.70
C THR A 116 -0.66 11.06 -13.82
N TYR A 117 -0.06 9.87 -13.95
CA TYR A 117 1.39 9.69 -14.17
C TYR A 117 1.77 9.98 -15.61
N ALA A 118 2.99 10.44 -15.86
CA ALA A 118 3.49 10.60 -17.21
C ALA A 118 3.44 9.26 -17.95
N ARG A 119 3.24 9.26 -19.28
CA ARG A 119 3.14 8.01 -20.06
C ARG A 119 4.36 7.08 -19.92
N HIS A 120 5.54 7.66 -19.67
CA HIS A 120 6.74 6.88 -19.36
C HIS A 120 6.61 6.18 -18.00
N ASP A 121 6.23 6.92 -16.97
CA ASP A 121 6.01 6.39 -15.61
C ASP A 121 4.89 5.35 -15.56
N GLN A 122 3.81 5.53 -16.31
CA GLN A 122 2.72 4.54 -16.41
C GLN A 122 3.26 3.19 -16.90
N ARG A 123 4.15 3.19 -17.91
CA ARG A 123 4.77 1.96 -18.41
C ARG A 123 5.63 1.28 -17.34
N ILE A 124 6.47 2.05 -16.64
CA ILE A 124 7.30 1.54 -15.53
C ILE A 124 6.44 0.91 -14.43
N LEU A 125 5.27 1.48 -14.14
CA LEU A 125 4.36 0.96 -13.11
C LEU A 125 3.64 -0.34 -13.53
N HIS A 126 3.57 -0.62 -14.84
CA HIS A 126 3.02 -1.86 -15.39
C HIS A 126 4.06 -2.96 -15.64
N GLU A 127 5.33 -2.62 -15.72
CA GLU A 127 6.42 -3.60 -15.89
C GLU A 127 6.54 -4.51 -14.65
N GLU A 128 6.72 -5.80 -14.87
CA GLU A 128 7.05 -6.76 -13.82
C GLU A 128 8.47 -6.47 -13.33
N GLY A 129 8.63 -6.30 -12.01
CA GLY A 129 9.90 -5.97 -11.36
C GLY A 129 10.76 -7.19 -11.08
#